data_AF-A0A412HU19-F1
#
_entry.id   AF-A0A412HU19-F1
#
_cell.length_a   1.000
_cell.length_b   1.000
_cell.length_c   1.000
_cell.angle_alpha   90.00
_cell.angle_beta   90.00
_cell.angle_gamma   90.00
#
_symmetry.space_group_name_H-M   'P 1'
#
loop_
_entity.id
_entity.type
_entity.pdbx_description
1 polymer ?
#
loop_
_entity_poly.entity_id
_entity_poly.type
_entity_poly.pdbx_seq_one_letter_code
_entity_poly.pdbx_strand_id
1 'polypeptide(L)' 'MVGFFGWTAERGRDGSWFATKFVEKGPTRGSATGIVCSRHLLVNVSKAASKEAAMREIKRLYVIGALQ' A
#
# COMPACT_ATOMS: atom_id res chain seq x y z
N MET A 1 -6.58 6.47 11.84
CA MET A 1 -6.93 6.11 10.44
C MET A 1 -6.51 4.66 10.23
N VAL A 2 -7.45 3.72 10.26
CA VAL A 2 -7.14 2.28 10.37
C VAL A 2 -6.87 1.71 8.97
N GLY A 3 -5.59 1.48 8.64
CA GLY A 3 -5.19 0.74 7.45
C GLY A 3 -5.62 -0.74 7.53
N PHE A 4 -5.73 -1.41 6.39
CA PHE A 4 -6.07 -2.84 6.34
C PHE A 4 -4.78 -3.66 6.32
N PHE A 5 -4.50 -4.44 7.38
CA PHE A 5 -3.27 -5.24 7.50
C PHE A 5 -1.97 -4.42 7.26
N GLY A 6 -1.95 -3.16 7.71
CA GLY A 6 -0.83 -2.24 7.51
C GLY A 6 -0.80 -1.55 6.14
N TRP A 7 -1.68 -1.91 5.20
CA TRP A 7 -1.85 -1.23 3.92
C TRP A 7 -2.80 -0.03 4.03
N THR A 8 -2.40 1.10 3.47
CA THR A 8 -3.19 2.33 3.36
C THR A 8 -3.31 2.76 1.91
N ALA A 9 -4.42 3.43 1.57
CA ALA A 9 -4.58 4.06 0.27
C ALA A 9 -3.95 5.46 0.30
N GLU A 10 -2.94 5.66 -0.53
CA GLU A 10 -2.30 6.96 -0.76
C GLU A 10 -2.47 7.42 -2.20
N ARG A 11 -2.61 8.73 -2.36
CA ARG A 11 -2.77 9.35 -3.66
C ARG A 11 -1.44 9.94 -4.11
N GLY A 12 -0.96 9.50 -5.26
CA GLY A 12 0.25 10.04 -5.88
C GLY A 12 0.02 11.45 -6.42
N ARG A 13 1.13 12.14 -6.71
CA ARG A 13 1.12 13.50 -7.28
C ARG A 13 0.42 13.55 -8.64
N ASP A 14 0.43 12.45 -9.39
CA ASP A 14 -0.23 12.33 -10.69
C ASP A 14 -1.73 11.95 -10.58
N GLY A 15 -2.26 11.83 -9.37
CA GLY A 15 -3.63 11.41 -9.07
C GLY A 15 -3.85 9.90 -9.03
N SER A 16 -2.84 9.09 -9.33
CA SER A 16 -2.93 7.63 -9.22
C SER A 16 -3.07 7.18 -7.76
N TRP A 17 -3.81 6.09 -7.55
CA TRP A 17 -3.96 5.48 -6.25
C TRP A 17 -2.91 4.40 -6.02
N PHE A 18 -2.37 4.36 -4.81
CA PHE A 18 -1.37 3.40 -4.39
C PHE A 18 -1.81 2.74 -3.09
N ALA A 19 -1.53 1.45 -2.97
CA ALA A 19 -1.47 0.78 -1.69
C ALA A 19 -0.06 0.99 -1.12
N THR A 20 0.03 1.48 0.11
CA THR A 20 1.31 1.66 0.80
C THR A 20 1.31 0.96 2.14
N LYS A 21 2.41 0.29 2.47
CA LYS A 21 2.63 -0.39 3.75
C LYS A 21 4.06 -0.20 4.20
N PHE A 22 4.22 0.20 5.46
CA PHE A 22 5.53 0.22 6.09
C PHE A 22 5.86 -1.17 6.60
N VAL A 23 6.98 -1.72 6.14
CA VAL A 23 7.49 -3.03 6.50
C VAL A 23 8.80 -2.82 7.24
N GLU A 24 8.88 -3.31 8.47
CA GLU A 24 10.16 -3.38 9.19
C GLU A 24 11.02 -4.42 8.48
N LYS A 25 12.12 -3.98 7.87
CA LYS A 25 13.10 -4.91 7.34
C LYS A 25 13.95 -5.36 8.52
N GLY A 26 13.95 -6.68 8.78
CA GLY A 26 14.81 -7.29 9.78
C GLY A 26 16.29 -6.94 9.56
N PRO A 27 17.17 -7.21 10.55
CA PRO A 27 18.54 -6.72 10.56
C PRO A 27 19.26 -7.13 9.28
N THR A 28 19.47 -6.16 8.39
CA THR A 28 20.32 -6.35 7.22
C THR A 28 21.74 -6.27 7.75
N ARG A 29 22.58 -7.29 7.49
CA ARG A 29 23.95 -7.43 8.02
C ARG A 29 24.64 -6.07 8.21
N GLY A 30 24.79 -5.63 9.47
CA GLY A 30 25.60 -4.46 9.81
C GLY A 30 24.88 -3.15 10.16
N SER A 31 23.84 -3.16 11.01
CA SER A 31 23.49 -2.00 11.86
C SER A 31 22.41 -0.99 11.38
N ALA A 32 21.38 -1.41 10.64
CA ALA A 32 20.15 -0.60 10.53
C ALA A 32 18.88 -1.45 10.48
N THR A 33 18.01 -1.30 11.49
CA THR A 33 16.58 -1.60 11.38
C THR A 33 15.95 -0.51 10.51
N GLY A 34 15.68 -0.83 9.25
CA GLY A 34 15.09 0.13 8.30
C GLY A 34 13.60 -0.14 8.15
N ILE A 35 12.78 0.91 8.30
CA ILE A 35 11.38 0.87 7.86
C ILE A 35 11.39 1.07 6.33
N VAL A 36 10.95 0.07 5.58
CA VAL A 36 10.81 0.14 4.12
C VAL A 36 9.35 0.39 3.78
N CYS A 37 9.09 1.39 2.93
CA CYS A 37 7.75 1.62 2.40
C CYS A 37 7.54 0.77 1.14
N SER A 38 6.71 -0.26 1.25
CA SER A 38 6.21 -1.02 0.11
C SER A 38 5.07 -0.24 -0.54
N ARG A 39 5.16 0.00 -1.85
CA ARG A 39 4.19 0.80 -2.62
C ARG A 39 3.75 0.03 -3.85
N HIS A 40 2.45 -0.19 -3.98
CA HIS A 40 1.83 -0.90 -5.08
C HIS A 40 0.82 -0.02 -5.81
N LEU A 41 0.93 0.11 -7.13
CA LEU A 41 0.00 0.91 -7.93
C LEU A 41 -1.35 0.20 -8.05
N LEU A 42 -2.45 0.91 -7.80
CA LEU A 42 -3.80 0.39 -7.99
C LEU A 42 -4.29 0.67 -9.41
N VAL A 43 -3.84 -0.14 -10.38
CA VAL A 43 -4.12 0.04 -11.81
C VAL A 43 -5.61 0.00 -12.16
N ASN A 44 -6.42 -0.72 -11.37
CA ASN A 44 -7.87 -0.84 -11.58
C ASN A 44 -8.67 0.27 -10.91
N VAL A 45 -8.02 1.21 -10.22
CA VAL A 45 -8.67 2.31 -9.52
C VAL A 45 -8.45 3.60 -10.30
N SER A 46 -9.53 4.17 -10.81
CA SER A 46 -9.49 5.46 -11.50
C SER A 46 -8.90 6.54 -10.60
N LYS A 47 -8.16 7.48 -11.20
CA LYS A 47 -7.64 8.68 -10.51
C LYS A 47 -8.75 9.52 -9.87
N ALA A 48 -9.94 9.51 -10.45
CA ALA A 48 -11.11 10.21 -9.92
C ALA A 48 -11.83 9.42 -8.81
N ALA A 49 -11.45 8.17 -8.56
CA ALA A 49 -12.09 7.36 -7.53
C ALA A 49 -11.84 7.91 -6.13
N SER A 50 -12.77 7.63 -5.22
CA SER A 50 -12.65 8.01 -3.82
C SER A 50 -11.65 7.11 -3.07
N LYS A 51 -11.24 7.54 -1.88
CA LYS A 51 -10.32 6.78 -1.02
C LYS A 51 -10.91 5.42 -0.63
N GLU A 52 -12.23 5.36 -0.46
CA GLU A 52 -12.98 4.15 -0.10
C GLU A 52 -12.93 3.11 -1.23
N ALA A 53 -13.03 3.56 -2.48
CA ALA A 53 -12.87 2.68 -3.65
C ALA A 53 -11.45 2.12 -3.73
N ALA A 54 -10.43 2.95 -3.48
CA ALA A 54 -9.04 2.52 -3.40
C ALA A 54 -8.82 1.49 -2.27
N MET A 55 -9.37 1.76 -1.08
CA MET A 55 -9.29 0.82 0.06
C MET A 55 -10.03 -0.50 -0.20
N ARG A 56 -11.14 -0.49 -0.94
CA ARG A 56 -11.84 -1.70 -1.36
C ARG A 56 -10.98 -2.54 -2.32
N GLU A 57 -10.29 -1.90 -3.26
CA GLU A 57 -9.36 -2.60 -4.15
C GLU A 57 -8.16 -3.16 -3.37
N ILE A 58 -7.61 -2.42 -2.41
CA ILE A 58 -6.54 -2.93 -1.53
C ILE A 58 -6.99 -4.21 -0.80
N LYS A 59 -8.20 -4.23 -0.24
CA LYS A 59 -8.75 -5.44 0.39
C LYS A 59 -8.86 -6.59 -0.59
N ARG A 60 -9.37 -6.33 -1.81
CA ARG A 60 -9.48 -7.35 -2.86
C ARG A 60 -8.11 -7.93 -3.22
N LEU A 61 -7.11 -7.07 -3.46
CA LEU A 61 -5.75 -7.48 -3.80
C LEU A 61 -5.07 -8.28 -2.69
N TYR A 62 -5.32 -7.91 -1.42
CA TYR A 62 -4.83 -8.67 -0.28
C TYR A 62 -5.46 -10.08 -0.21
N VAL A 63 -6.78 -10.19 -0.38
CA VAL A 63 -7.49 -11.48 -0.33
C VAL A 63 -7.03 -12.44 -1.43
N ILE A 64 -6.70 -11.93 -2.62
CA ILE A 64 -6.19 -12.76 -3.73
C ILE A 64 -4.67 -12.99 -3.66
N GLY A 65 -3.99 -12.49 -2.61
CA GLY A 65 -2.54 -12.66 -2.42
C GLY A 65 -1.65 -11.79 -3.31
N ALA A 66 -2.21 -10.77 -3.97
CA ALA A 66 -1.46 -9.83 -4.81
C ALA A 66 -0.78 -8.69 -4.00
N LEU A 67 -1.17 -8.49 -2.74
CA LEU A 67 -0.47 -7.62 -1.78
C LEU A 67 0.06 -8.47 -0.61
N GLN A 68 1.38 -8.44 -0.38
CA GLN A 68 2.07 -9.15 0.71
C GLN A 68 2.75 -8.15 1.66
#